data_AF-A0AAD4N9J3-F1
#
_entry.id   AF-A0AAD4N9J3-F1
#
_cell.length_a   1.000
_cell.length_b   1.000
_cell.length_c   1.000
_cell.angle_alpha   90.00
_cell.angle_beta   90.00
_cell.angle_gamma   90.00
#
_symmetry.space_group_name_H-M   'P 1'
#
loop_
_entity.id
_entity.type
_entity.pdbx_description
1 polymer ?
#
loop_
_entity_poly.entity_id
_entity_poly.type
_entity_poly.pdbx_seq_one_letter_code
_entity_poly.pdbx_strand_id
1 'polypeptide(L)'
;MSDENHLNPSGDQEFVTSKLNVYTRLLDMATQATDGQAAKHPPEPMSNADREFLENALKEAANPYAGFVDPLEVVKQLLNQLRELADTPHDYEKLAPIVEQLIDQICDMDLAFDFCKLGGLQVIHLYLQAPSTSIGANSETDKSHALLVWLLAELAQQNPKVQELVTKEEEFGFLRHCLLTIVDTEASEEYKMKCVGAISSMVKGYLPGFVKFIRLHGHEHIRNAFNQAIDKEEIRLVTRLAIVVSNISRSFGDSRISKDVRLTELFKEMNEKLVELNSMQHNNNKYAEALDYMKDKENSQLEKVI
;
A
#
# COMPACT_ATOMS: atom_id res chain seq x y z
N MET A 1 27.43 8.98 51.11
CA MET A 1 28.68 8.31 50.71
C MET A 1 28.23 7.08 49.96
N SER A 2 27.95 7.25 48.66
CA SER A 2 28.90 7.01 47.55
C SER A 2 28.80 5.54 47.15
N ASP A 3 28.12 5.25 46.05
CA ASP A 3 28.73 4.89 44.74
C ASP A 3 29.02 3.37 44.76
N GLU A 4 28.74 2.54 43.75
CA GLU A 4 28.75 2.75 42.31
C GLU A 4 28.08 1.53 41.63
N ASN A 5 27.43 1.80 40.51
CA ASN A 5 26.87 0.82 39.59
C ASN A 5 27.98 -0.05 38.95
N HIS A 6 27.87 -1.37 39.05
CA HIS A 6 28.57 -2.27 38.14
C HIS A 6 27.77 -2.38 36.82
N LEU A 7 28.06 -1.49 35.87
CA LEU A 7 27.73 -1.71 34.45
C LEU A 7 28.78 -2.66 33.83
N ASN A 8 28.27 -3.70 33.19
CA ASN A 8 29.02 -4.75 32.50
C ASN A 8 29.51 -4.22 31.12
N PRO A 9 30.82 -4.15 30.82
CA PRO A 9 31.34 -3.50 29.60
C PRO A 9 31.51 -4.44 28.40
N SER A 10 30.87 -5.60 28.39
CA SER A 10 31.18 -6.69 27.45
C SER A 10 30.40 -6.68 26.12
N GLY A 11 29.40 -5.81 25.94
CA GLY A 11 28.56 -5.78 24.72
C GLY A 11 29.12 -4.94 23.56
N ASP A 12 29.80 -3.84 23.86
CA ASP A 12 30.25 -2.89 22.84
C ASP A 12 31.56 -3.32 22.16
N GLN A 13 32.39 -4.14 22.83
CA GLN A 13 33.64 -4.64 22.26
C GLN A 13 33.41 -5.67 21.14
N GLU A 14 32.43 -6.56 21.24
CA GLU A 14 32.16 -7.56 20.18
C GLU A 14 31.63 -6.92 18.90
N PHE A 15 30.83 -5.84 19.01
CA PHE A 15 30.27 -5.14 17.85
C PHE A 15 31.32 -4.35 17.06
N VAL A 16 32.28 -3.73 17.76
CA VAL A 16 33.43 -3.04 17.15
C VAL A 16 34.37 -4.03 16.48
N THR A 17 34.60 -5.20 17.08
CA THR A 17 35.47 -6.26 16.54
C THR A 17 34.86 -6.90 15.28
N SER A 18 33.53 -7.05 15.25
CA SER A 18 32.77 -7.53 14.09
C SER A 18 32.88 -6.59 12.88
N LYS A 19 32.66 -5.28 13.09
CA LYS A 19 32.81 -4.28 12.02
C LYS A 19 34.24 -4.21 11.49
N LEU A 20 35.24 -4.25 12.37
CA LEU A 20 36.66 -4.26 11.97
C LEU A 20 36.98 -5.44 11.05
N ASN A 21 36.47 -6.64 11.35
CA ASN A 21 36.65 -7.84 10.53
C ASN A 21 35.98 -7.75 9.14
N VAL A 22 34.83 -7.07 9.03
CA VAL A 22 34.16 -6.84 7.73
C VAL A 22 34.97 -5.86 6.88
N TYR A 23 35.51 -4.79 7.48
CA TYR A 23 36.38 -3.85 6.76
C TYR A 23 37.68 -4.49 6.30
N THR A 24 38.30 -5.35 7.12
CA THR A 24 39.50 -6.10 6.71
C THR A 24 39.22 -7.05 5.55
N ARG A 25 38.08 -7.73 5.55
CA ARG A 25 37.66 -8.60 4.42
C ARG A 25 37.35 -7.82 3.15
N LEU A 26 36.69 -6.67 3.25
CA LEU A 26 36.43 -5.79 2.10
C LEU A 26 37.73 -5.24 1.51
N LEU A 27 38.70 -4.90 2.36
CA LEU A 27 40.03 -4.48 1.93
C LEU A 27 40.77 -5.61 1.19
N ASP A 28 40.72 -6.83 1.73
CA ASP A 28 41.31 -8.02 1.10
C ASP A 28 40.65 -8.38 -0.25
N MET A 29 39.33 -8.17 -0.38
CA MET A 29 38.64 -8.39 -1.66
C MET A 29 38.97 -7.30 -2.67
N ALA A 30 39.11 -6.04 -2.24
CA ALA A 30 39.49 -4.94 -3.13
C ALA A 30 40.93 -5.08 -3.65
N THR A 31 41.85 -5.58 -2.83
CA THR A 31 43.23 -5.87 -3.27
C THR A 31 43.26 -7.05 -4.24
N GLN A 32 42.50 -8.12 -3.99
CA GLN A 32 42.41 -9.28 -4.87
C GLN A 32 41.70 -9.00 -6.20
N ALA A 33 40.75 -8.05 -6.25
CA ALA A 33 40.07 -7.65 -7.49
C ALA A 33 40.98 -6.91 -8.49
N THR A 34 42.17 -6.49 -8.05
CA THR A 34 43.17 -5.80 -8.88
C THR A 34 44.13 -6.79 -9.60
N ASP A 35 44.09 -8.08 -9.24
CA ASP A 35 44.96 -9.14 -9.78
C ASP A 35 44.56 -9.66 -11.18
N GLY A 36 43.77 -8.89 -11.94
CA GLY A 36 43.48 -9.16 -13.35
C GLY A 36 44.53 -8.59 -14.33
N GLN A 37 45.41 -7.70 -13.87
CA GLN A 37 46.52 -7.17 -14.66
C GLN A 37 47.75 -7.03 -13.75
N ALA A 38 48.79 -7.81 -14.03
CA ALA A 38 50.06 -7.76 -13.30
C ALA A 38 50.71 -6.36 -13.40
N ALA A 39 50.37 -5.47 -12.46
CA ALA A 39 51.02 -4.19 -12.28
C ALA A 39 52.44 -4.44 -11.74
N LYS A 40 53.47 -4.07 -12.51
CA LYS A 40 54.90 -4.25 -12.19
C LYS A 40 55.42 -3.32 -11.07
N HIS A 41 54.54 -2.74 -10.26
CA HIS A 41 54.91 -1.84 -9.17
C HIS A 41 54.14 -2.22 -7.91
N PRO A 42 54.78 -2.22 -6.72
CA PRO A 42 54.04 -2.29 -5.47
C PRO A 42 53.00 -1.16 -5.47
N PRO A 43 51.78 -1.40 -4.94
CA PRO A 43 50.73 -0.38 -4.93
C PRO A 43 51.31 0.89 -4.31
N GLU A 44 51.34 1.97 -5.09
CA GLU A 44 51.85 3.24 -4.60
C GLU A 44 51.03 3.65 -3.37
N PRO A 45 51.69 4.10 -2.28
CA PRO A 45 50.97 4.62 -1.13
C PRO A 45 50.06 5.76 -1.60
N MET A 46 48.77 5.61 -1.34
CA MET A 46 47.71 6.54 -1.70
C MET A 46 48.17 7.98 -1.45
N SER A 47 47.98 8.87 -2.42
CA SER A 47 48.36 10.28 -2.26
C SER A 47 47.62 10.87 -1.06
N ASN A 48 48.23 11.82 -0.34
CA ASN A 48 47.59 12.42 0.84
C ASN A 48 46.24 13.07 0.49
N ALA A 49 46.09 13.58 -0.73
CA ALA A 49 44.84 14.17 -1.22
C ALA A 49 43.75 13.11 -1.44
N ASP A 50 44.09 11.96 -2.04
CA ASP A 50 43.15 10.86 -2.26
C ASP A 50 42.75 10.20 -0.94
N ARG A 51 43.69 10.11 0.01
CA ARG A 51 43.42 9.62 1.36
C ARG A 51 42.47 10.55 2.12
N GLU A 52 42.69 11.86 2.05
CA GLU A 52 41.81 12.83 2.70
C GLU A 52 40.42 12.86 2.06
N PHE A 53 40.35 12.74 0.72
CA PHE A 53 39.08 12.56 0.00
C PHE A 53 38.34 11.30 0.43
N LEU A 54 39.02 10.15 0.48
CA LEU A 54 38.43 8.88 0.90
C LEU A 54 38.01 8.92 2.38
N GLU A 55 38.83 9.47 3.27
CA GLU A 55 38.49 9.61 4.68
C GLU A 55 37.29 10.55 4.88
N ASN A 56 37.15 11.61 4.08
CA ASN A 56 35.99 12.50 4.13
C ASN A 56 34.74 11.85 3.54
N ALA A 57 34.84 11.16 2.40
CA ALA A 57 33.73 10.41 1.81
C ALA A 57 33.27 9.25 2.72
N LEU A 58 34.21 8.58 3.38
CA LEU A 58 33.91 7.56 4.40
C LEU A 58 33.32 8.17 5.66
N LYS A 59 33.78 9.33 6.14
CA LYS A 59 33.17 10.02 7.28
C LYS A 59 31.76 10.50 6.97
N GLU A 60 31.51 10.96 5.74
CA GLU A 60 30.19 11.33 5.27
C GLU A 60 29.26 10.12 5.18
N ALA A 61 29.73 9.01 4.59
CA ALA A 61 28.97 7.76 4.49
C ALA A 61 28.82 7.00 5.82
N ALA A 62 29.79 7.14 6.74
CA ALA A 62 29.80 6.50 8.05
C ALA A 62 29.15 7.36 9.15
N ASN A 63 28.83 8.63 8.86
CA ASN A 63 28.01 9.43 9.76
C ASN A 63 26.57 8.90 9.68
N PRO A 64 26.06 8.21 10.72
CA PRO A 64 24.73 7.61 10.69
C PRO A 64 23.60 8.65 10.55
N TYR A 65 23.94 9.93 10.68
CA TYR A 65 23.04 11.08 10.69
C TYR A 65 23.29 12.06 9.52
N ALA A 66 24.30 11.85 8.68
CA ALA A 66 24.51 12.68 7.48
C ALA A 66 23.49 12.27 6.41
N GLY A 67 22.31 12.88 6.46
CA GLY A 67 21.21 12.63 5.51
C GLY A 67 20.13 11.68 6.02
N PHE A 68 20.23 11.16 7.25
CA PHE A 68 19.15 10.40 7.88
C PHE A 68 18.12 11.38 8.44
N VAL A 69 17.27 11.93 7.57
CA VAL A 69 16.05 12.59 8.00
C VAL A 69 15.17 11.51 8.63
N ASP A 70 14.79 11.68 9.90
CA ASP A 70 13.89 10.75 10.58
C ASP A 70 12.59 10.62 9.75
N PRO A 71 12.28 9.43 9.20
CA PRO A 71 11.08 9.23 8.39
C PRO A 71 9.80 9.67 9.11
N LEU A 72 9.77 9.54 10.44
CA LEU A 72 8.64 9.99 11.24
C LEU A 72 8.49 11.51 11.23
N GLU A 73 9.59 12.27 11.23
CA GLU A 73 9.55 13.73 11.11
C GLU A 73 9.08 14.16 9.72
N VAL A 74 9.46 13.44 8.67
CA VAL A 74 8.93 13.65 7.31
C VAL A 74 7.42 13.44 7.29
N VAL A 75 6.93 12.33 7.84
CA VAL A 75 5.50 12.03 7.92
C VAL A 75 4.74 13.10 8.71
N LYS A 76 5.30 13.60 9.82
CA LYS A 76 4.70 14.72 10.59
C LYS A 76 4.63 16.01 9.78
N GLN A 77 5.70 16.36 9.06
CA GLN A 77 5.73 17.55 8.21
C GLN A 77 4.67 17.45 7.10
N LEU A 78 4.62 16.32 6.40
CA LEU A 78 3.63 16.08 5.34
C LEU A 78 2.20 16.10 5.89
N LEU A 79 1.97 15.52 7.06
CA LEU A 79 0.66 15.56 7.71
C LEU A 79 0.25 17.00 8.11
N ASN A 80 1.19 17.83 8.56
CA ASN A 80 0.90 19.23 8.85
C ASN A 80 0.58 20.02 7.58
N GLN A 81 1.31 19.79 6.48
CA GLN A 81 0.96 20.38 5.18
C GLN A 81 -0.42 19.94 4.72
N LEU A 82 -0.77 18.66 4.91
CA LEU A 82 -2.09 18.13 4.60
C LEU A 82 -3.19 18.78 5.46
N ARG A 83 -2.91 19.11 6.72
CA ARG A 83 -3.85 19.84 7.60
C ARG A 83 -4.05 21.28 7.17
N GLU A 84 -2.98 21.97 6.82
CA GLU A 84 -3.05 23.35 6.33
C GLU A 84 -3.85 23.43 5.03
N LEU A 85 -3.72 22.42 4.17
CA LEU A 85 -4.45 22.34 2.91
C LEU A 85 -5.92 21.92 3.10
N ALA A 86 -6.30 21.39 4.27
CA ALA A 86 -7.67 20.93 4.53
C ALA A 86 -8.68 22.08 4.57
N ASP A 87 -8.21 23.30 4.88
CA ASP A 87 -9.02 24.52 4.86
C ASP A 87 -9.29 25.04 3.44
N THR A 88 -8.53 24.59 2.43
CA THR A 88 -8.74 24.90 1.00
C THR A 88 -8.84 23.62 0.17
N PRO A 89 -9.91 22.82 0.35
CA PRO A 89 -9.94 21.41 -0.02
C PRO A 89 -10.21 21.15 -1.51
N HIS A 90 -9.55 21.83 -2.46
CA HIS A 90 -9.70 21.56 -3.90
C HIS A 90 -8.42 21.76 -4.74
N ASP A 91 -7.26 22.00 -4.11
CA ASP A 91 -6.01 22.20 -4.84
C ASP A 91 -5.29 20.86 -5.09
N TYR A 92 -5.76 20.12 -6.11
CA TYR A 92 -5.21 18.83 -6.49
C TYR A 92 -3.69 18.90 -6.76
N GLU A 93 -3.22 19.99 -7.38
CA GLU A 93 -1.81 20.17 -7.73
C GLU A 93 -0.89 20.22 -6.50
N LYS A 94 -1.39 20.73 -5.38
CA LYS A 94 -0.66 20.72 -4.10
C LYS A 94 -0.89 19.43 -3.32
N LEU A 95 -2.09 18.86 -3.40
CA LEU A 95 -2.44 17.65 -2.67
C LEU A 95 -1.69 16.43 -3.19
N ALA A 96 -1.62 16.25 -4.51
CA ALA A 96 -1.00 15.10 -5.17
C ALA A 96 0.44 14.83 -4.71
N PRO A 97 1.39 15.79 -4.79
CA PRO A 97 2.78 15.53 -4.40
C PRO A 97 2.92 15.20 -2.91
N ILE A 98 2.08 15.79 -2.04
CA ILE A 98 2.10 15.51 -0.60
C ILE A 98 1.64 14.07 -0.33
N VAL A 99 0.54 13.66 -0.96
CA VAL A 99 -0.03 12.31 -0.79
C VAL A 99 0.88 11.24 -1.39
N GLU A 100 1.48 11.49 -2.56
CA GLU A 100 2.45 10.59 -3.17
C GLU A 100 3.68 10.38 -2.28
N GLN A 101 4.24 11.46 -1.73
CA GLN A 101 5.34 11.36 -0.77
C GLN A 101 4.94 10.63 0.51
N LEU A 102 3.72 10.82 1.01
CA LEU A 102 3.20 10.07 2.15
C LEU A 102 3.14 8.57 1.85
N ILE A 103 2.64 8.19 0.66
CA ILE A 103 2.57 6.78 0.25
C ILE A 103 3.96 6.15 0.21
N ASP A 104 4.97 6.86 -0.29
CA ASP A 104 6.35 6.39 -0.30
C ASP A 104 6.88 6.13 1.12
N GLN A 105 6.52 6.96 2.10
CA GLN A 105 6.91 6.74 3.51
C GLN A 105 6.11 5.60 4.18
N ILE A 106 4.83 5.45 3.84
CA ILE A 106 3.87 4.52 4.47
C ILE A 106 4.09 3.05 4.05
N CYS A 107 5.00 2.80 3.11
CA CYS A 107 5.50 1.46 2.83
C CYS A 107 6.05 0.74 4.08
N ASP A 108 6.48 1.50 5.10
CA ASP A 108 6.76 0.98 6.43
C ASP A 108 5.48 0.88 7.28
N MET A 109 5.15 -0.33 7.72
CA MET A 109 3.95 -0.61 8.53
C MET A 109 3.92 0.15 9.87
N ASP A 110 5.08 0.44 10.46
CA ASP A 110 5.14 1.19 11.71
C ASP A 110 4.85 2.68 11.47
N LEU A 111 5.38 3.25 10.38
CA LEU A 111 5.08 4.63 9.96
C LEU A 111 3.62 4.79 9.55
N ALA A 112 3.03 3.79 8.89
CA ALA A 112 1.60 3.76 8.57
C ALA A 112 0.72 3.86 9.83
N PHE A 113 1.10 3.13 10.88
CA PHE A 113 0.40 3.16 12.16
C PHE A 113 0.63 4.48 12.91
N ASP A 114 1.84 5.03 12.88
CA ASP A 114 2.15 6.32 13.48
C ASP A 114 1.44 7.48 12.78
N PHE A 115 1.30 7.46 11.46
CA PHE A 115 0.43 8.38 10.71
C PHE A 115 -1.00 8.37 11.25
N CYS A 116 -1.55 7.18 11.51
CA CYS A 116 -2.89 7.04 12.09
C CYS A 116 -2.95 7.62 13.52
N LYS A 117 -1.95 7.35 14.37
CA LYS A 117 -1.87 7.90 15.74
C LYS A 117 -1.77 9.42 15.77
N LEU A 118 -1.04 9.99 14.81
CA LEU A 118 -0.87 11.44 14.69
C LEU A 118 -2.16 12.14 14.26
N GLY A 119 -3.21 11.40 13.95
CA GLY A 119 -4.51 11.94 13.58
C GLY A 119 -4.69 12.10 12.06
N GLY A 120 -3.93 11.34 11.26
CA GLY A 120 -4.01 11.39 9.81
C GLY A 120 -5.35 10.93 9.23
N LEU A 121 -6.00 9.96 9.88
CA LEU A 121 -7.32 9.48 9.46
C LEU A 121 -8.40 10.56 9.58
N GLN A 122 -8.34 11.40 10.63
CA GLN A 122 -9.25 12.53 10.81
C GLN A 122 -9.10 13.54 9.67
N VAL A 123 -7.88 13.80 9.24
CA VAL A 123 -7.62 14.71 8.11
C VAL A 123 -8.23 14.14 6.83
N ILE A 124 -7.95 12.87 6.51
CA ILE A 124 -8.53 12.20 5.34
C ILE A 124 -10.07 12.23 5.40
N HIS A 125 -10.65 11.98 6.56
CA HIS A 125 -12.09 12.01 6.76
C HIS A 125 -12.70 13.39 6.47
N LEU A 126 -12.06 14.46 6.96
CA LEU A 126 -12.50 15.84 6.70
C LEU A 126 -12.49 16.16 5.19
N TYR A 127 -11.46 15.75 4.47
CA TYR A 127 -11.40 15.92 3.01
C TYR A 127 -12.49 15.16 2.26
N LEU A 128 -12.79 13.93 2.67
CA LEU A 128 -13.83 13.12 2.04
C LEU A 128 -15.24 13.59 2.41
N GLN A 129 -15.41 14.25 3.56
CA GLN A 129 -16.69 14.85 3.98
C GLN A 129 -16.94 16.26 3.44
N ALA A 130 -15.90 16.98 3.03
CA ALA A 130 -16.04 18.34 2.53
C ALA A 130 -17.06 18.34 1.37
N PRO A 131 -18.22 19.00 1.53
CA PRO A 131 -19.22 19.04 0.48
C PRO A 131 -18.59 19.69 -0.74
N SER A 132 -18.84 19.12 -1.92
CA SER A 132 -18.56 19.74 -3.21
C SER A 132 -19.41 21.01 -3.34
N THR A 133 -19.00 22.06 -2.63
CA THR A 133 -19.66 23.36 -2.68
C THR A 133 -19.35 23.95 -4.04
N SER A 134 -20.37 23.96 -4.89
CA SER A 134 -20.43 24.51 -6.24
C SER A 134 -19.96 23.58 -7.37
N ILE A 135 -20.98 23.18 -8.15
CA ILE A 135 -20.90 22.67 -9.54
C ILE A 135 -20.49 21.19 -9.58
N GLY A 136 -21.44 20.34 -9.98
CA GLY A 136 -21.44 18.89 -9.77
C GLY A 136 -20.16 18.15 -10.19
N ALA A 137 -19.82 17.09 -9.46
CA ALA A 137 -18.84 16.05 -9.82
C ALA A 137 -17.72 16.55 -10.75
N ASN A 138 -16.97 17.56 -10.30
CA ASN A 138 -15.84 18.07 -11.08
C ASN A 138 -14.72 17.04 -11.04
N SER A 139 -14.14 16.72 -12.21
CA SER A 139 -13.02 15.78 -12.38
C SER A 139 -11.90 15.96 -11.36
N GLU A 140 -11.65 17.17 -10.87
CA GLU A 140 -10.58 17.47 -9.89
C GLU A 140 -10.92 17.04 -8.46
N THR A 141 -12.18 17.13 -8.05
CA THR A 141 -12.60 16.66 -6.71
C THR A 141 -12.51 15.14 -6.65
N ASP A 142 -12.99 14.47 -7.69
CA ASP A 142 -12.86 13.03 -7.86
C ASP A 142 -11.41 12.55 -7.82
N LYS A 143 -10.50 13.25 -8.52
CA LYS A 143 -9.06 12.94 -8.48
C LYS A 143 -8.46 13.11 -7.09
N SER A 144 -8.83 14.18 -6.38
CA SER A 144 -8.37 14.45 -5.01
C SER A 144 -8.87 13.37 -4.04
N HIS A 145 -10.14 13.00 -4.14
CA HIS A 145 -10.71 11.91 -3.35
C HIS A 145 -10.12 10.55 -3.72
N ALA A 146 -9.85 10.29 -5.00
CA ALA A 146 -9.20 9.07 -5.46
C ALA A 146 -7.78 8.92 -4.88
N LEU A 147 -7.00 10.00 -4.81
CA LEU A 147 -5.68 10.02 -4.17
C LEU A 147 -5.78 9.69 -2.67
N LEU A 148 -6.71 10.31 -1.95
CA LEU A 148 -6.87 10.08 -0.52
C LEU A 148 -7.36 8.66 -0.22
N VAL A 149 -8.25 8.12 -1.05
CA VAL A 149 -8.68 6.72 -0.95
C VAL A 149 -7.54 5.76 -1.30
N TRP A 150 -6.66 6.14 -2.23
CA TRP A 150 -5.45 5.37 -2.50
C TRP A 150 -4.52 5.35 -1.28
N LEU A 151 -4.28 6.49 -0.63
CA LEU A 151 -3.54 6.57 0.63
C LEU A 151 -4.15 5.68 1.72
N LEU A 152 -5.49 5.68 1.86
CA LEU A 152 -6.19 4.76 2.77
C LEU A 152 -5.95 3.28 2.43
N ALA A 153 -5.92 2.96 1.14
CA ALA A 153 -5.65 1.59 0.69
C ALA A 153 -4.25 1.13 1.08
N GLU A 154 -3.23 1.98 0.90
CA GLU A 154 -1.85 1.68 1.27
C GLU A 154 -1.68 1.58 2.79
N LEU A 155 -2.27 2.52 3.54
CA LEU A 155 -2.30 2.49 5.00
C LEU A 155 -2.87 1.17 5.57
N ALA A 156 -3.96 0.67 4.97
CA ALA A 156 -4.63 -0.54 5.41
C ALA A 156 -3.98 -1.83 4.88
N GLN A 157 -3.10 -1.74 3.89
CA GLN A 157 -2.57 -2.91 3.21
C GLN A 157 -1.67 -3.73 4.13
N GLN A 158 -2.08 -4.97 4.43
CA GLN A 158 -1.32 -5.91 5.26
C GLN A 158 -1.01 -5.41 6.68
N ASN A 159 -1.75 -4.41 7.19
CA ASN A 159 -1.53 -3.82 8.50
C ASN A 159 -2.79 -3.98 9.39
N PRO A 160 -2.91 -5.06 10.18
CA PRO A 160 -4.09 -5.32 11.00
C PRO A 160 -4.44 -4.19 11.98
N LYS A 161 -3.43 -3.48 12.52
CA LYS A 161 -3.65 -2.36 13.44
C LYS A 161 -4.33 -1.19 12.74
N VAL A 162 -3.90 -0.88 11.52
CA VAL A 162 -4.52 0.18 10.71
C VAL A 162 -5.86 -0.27 10.17
N GLN A 163 -5.99 -1.53 9.72
CA GLN A 163 -7.26 -2.13 9.30
C GLN A 163 -8.32 -2.03 10.40
N GLU A 164 -7.94 -2.27 11.66
CA GLU A 164 -8.81 -2.05 12.81
C GLU A 164 -9.32 -0.60 12.86
N LEU A 165 -8.42 0.39 12.80
CA LEU A 165 -8.77 1.81 12.87
C LEU A 165 -9.66 2.27 11.70
N VAL A 166 -9.33 1.91 10.46
CA VAL A 166 -10.07 2.36 9.27
C VAL A 166 -11.43 1.67 9.12
N THR A 167 -11.62 0.49 9.71
CA THR A 167 -12.90 -0.24 9.70
C THR A 167 -13.85 0.18 10.84
N LYS A 168 -13.43 1.11 11.71
CA LYS A 168 -14.30 1.73 12.72
C LYS A 168 -15.30 2.69 12.08
N GLU A 169 -16.45 2.14 11.75
CA GLU A 169 -17.56 2.87 11.14
C GLU A 169 -18.13 3.97 12.02
N GLU A 170 -18.06 3.84 13.35
CA GLU A 170 -18.56 4.87 14.28
C GLU A 170 -17.68 6.13 14.28
N GLU A 171 -16.40 5.99 13.91
CA GLU A 171 -15.44 7.10 13.91
C GLU A 171 -15.33 7.74 12.52
N PHE A 172 -15.19 6.95 11.45
CA PHE A 172 -14.84 7.48 10.12
C PHE A 172 -15.72 7.00 8.96
N GLY A 173 -16.29 5.79 9.03
CA GLY A 173 -17.17 5.27 7.97
C GLY A 173 -16.52 5.06 6.59
N PHE A 174 -15.20 4.88 6.51
CA PHE A 174 -14.47 4.79 5.22
C PHE A 174 -14.90 3.62 4.35
N LEU A 175 -15.17 2.46 4.95
CA LEU A 175 -15.61 1.28 4.21
C LEU A 175 -16.98 1.52 3.59
N ARG A 176 -17.93 2.08 4.35
CA ARG A 176 -19.23 2.51 3.82
C ARG A 176 -19.10 3.55 2.71
N HIS A 177 -18.23 4.55 2.89
CA HIS A 177 -17.97 5.56 1.86
C HIS A 177 -17.55 4.91 0.54
N CYS A 178 -16.53 4.05 0.57
CA CYS A 178 -16.05 3.35 -0.63
C CYS A 178 -17.14 2.47 -1.27
N LEU A 179 -17.97 1.78 -0.46
CA LEU A 179 -19.07 0.95 -0.96
C LEU A 179 -20.15 1.76 -1.68
N LEU A 180 -20.43 2.98 -1.21
CA LEU A 180 -21.38 3.88 -1.88
C LEU A 180 -20.78 4.48 -3.16
N THR A 181 -19.50 4.84 -3.15
CA THR A 181 -18.82 5.40 -4.33
C THR A 181 -18.76 4.43 -5.50
N ILE A 182 -18.55 3.13 -5.27
CA ILE A 182 -18.46 2.15 -6.37
C ILE A 182 -19.77 1.97 -7.14
N VAL A 183 -20.91 2.27 -6.52
CA VAL A 183 -22.25 2.19 -7.16
C VAL A 183 -22.77 3.56 -7.61
N ASP A 184 -22.04 4.64 -7.33
CA ASP A 184 -22.41 6.00 -7.72
C ASP A 184 -22.24 6.16 -9.23
N THR A 185 -23.29 6.58 -9.93
CA THR A 185 -23.24 6.74 -11.39
C THR A 185 -22.44 7.96 -11.84
N GLU A 186 -22.31 8.96 -10.97
CA GLU A 186 -21.65 10.24 -11.23
C GLU A 186 -20.14 10.20 -10.92
N ALA A 187 -19.70 9.25 -10.10
CA ALA A 187 -18.29 9.08 -9.77
C ALA A 187 -17.48 8.56 -10.98
N SER A 188 -16.30 9.13 -11.17
CA SER A 188 -15.34 8.73 -12.20
C SER A 188 -14.85 7.28 -12.04
N GLU A 189 -14.54 6.62 -13.16
CA GLU A 189 -13.99 5.25 -13.19
C GLU A 189 -12.71 5.15 -12.33
N GLU A 190 -11.84 6.16 -12.39
CA GLU A 190 -10.59 6.19 -11.60
C GLU A 190 -10.88 6.19 -10.09
N TYR A 191 -11.83 7.01 -9.63
CA TYR A 191 -12.19 7.05 -8.23
C TYR A 191 -12.78 5.71 -7.75
N LYS A 192 -13.68 5.13 -8.54
CA LYS A 192 -14.23 3.79 -8.26
C LYS A 192 -13.14 2.73 -8.17
N MET A 193 -12.18 2.74 -9.10
CA MET A 193 -11.05 1.81 -9.09
C MET A 193 -10.22 1.89 -7.80
N LYS A 194 -9.97 3.11 -7.30
CA LYS A 194 -9.28 3.32 -6.03
C LYS A 194 -10.12 2.84 -4.84
N CYS A 195 -11.43 3.13 -4.82
CA CYS A 195 -12.34 2.61 -3.80
C CYS A 195 -12.39 1.08 -3.76
N VAL A 196 -12.43 0.41 -4.92
CA VAL A 196 -12.38 -1.07 -4.99
C VAL A 196 -11.06 -1.59 -4.41
N GLY A 197 -9.93 -0.92 -4.71
CA GLY A 197 -8.63 -1.22 -4.10
C GLY A 197 -8.64 -1.07 -2.58
N ALA A 198 -9.16 0.05 -2.08
CA ALA A 198 -9.23 0.33 -0.66
C ALA A 198 -10.11 -0.67 0.09
N ILE A 199 -11.28 -1.04 -0.46
CA ILE A 199 -12.15 -2.10 0.09
C ILE A 199 -11.36 -3.40 0.24
N SER A 200 -10.59 -3.79 -0.78
CA SER A 200 -9.73 -4.97 -0.70
C SER A 200 -8.72 -4.81 0.44
N SER A 201 -7.97 -3.71 0.51
CA SER A 201 -6.95 -3.53 1.54
C SER A 201 -7.53 -3.52 2.97
N MET A 202 -8.73 -2.99 3.19
CA MET A 202 -9.38 -2.99 4.52
C MET A 202 -9.89 -4.36 4.96
N VAL A 203 -10.27 -5.22 4.00
CA VAL A 203 -10.97 -6.49 4.27
C VAL A 203 -10.04 -7.70 4.14
N LYS A 204 -9.06 -7.63 3.24
CA LYS A 204 -8.17 -8.75 2.89
C LYS A 204 -7.37 -9.20 4.10
N GLY A 205 -7.52 -10.47 4.46
CA GLY A 205 -6.78 -11.11 5.57
C GLY A 205 -7.20 -10.63 6.96
N TYR A 206 -8.23 -9.79 7.07
CA TYR A 206 -8.68 -9.20 8.33
C TYR A 206 -10.15 -9.53 8.60
N LEU A 207 -10.37 -10.51 9.48
CA LEU A 207 -11.69 -11.06 9.75
C LEU A 207 -12.71 -10.02 10.27
N PRO A 208 -12.37 -9.13 11.23
CA PRO A 208 -13.32 -8.11 11.68
C PRO A 208 -13.78 -7.18 10.55
N GLY A 209 -12.84 -6.76 9.67
CA GLY A 209 -13.14 -5.96 8.48
C GLY A 209 -14.07 -6.70 7.52
N PHE A 210 -13.83 -8.00 7.29
CA PHE A 210 -14.71 -8.83 6.49
C PHE A 210 -16.14 -8.93 7.05
N VAL A 211 -16.27 -9.21 8.35
CA VAL A 211 -17.58 -9.28 9.01
C VAL A 211 -18.32 -7.95 8.85
N LYS A 212 -17.59 -6.82 8.95
CA LYS A 212 -18.17 -5.49 8.71
C LYS A 212 -18.61 -5.30 7.25
N PHE A 213 -17.77 -5.65 6.29
CA PHE A 213 -18.09 -5.59 4.86
C PHE A 213 -19.38 -6.35 4.53
N ILE A 214 -19.54 -7.55 5.09
CA ILE A 214 -20.74 -8.35 4.92
C ILE A 214 -21.97 -7.70 5.58
N ARG A 215 -21.83 -7.15 6.79
CA ARG A 215 -22.91 -6.43 7.49
C ARG A 215 -23.37 -5.18 6.74
N LEU A 216 -22.48 -4.55 5.97
CA LEU A 216 -22.77 -3.40 5.14
C LEU A 216 -23.30 -3.79 3.74
N HIS A 217 -23.69 -5.05 3.53
CA HIS A 217 -24.13 -5.56 2.23
C HIS A 217 -23.08 -5.32 1.11
N GLY A 218 -21.79 -5.37 1.44
CA GLY A 218 -20.73 -5.02 0.50
C GLY A 218 -20.69 -5.91 -0.74
N HIS A 219 -21.11 -7.17 -0.61
CA HIS A 219 -21.27 -8.11 -1.74
C HIS A 219 -22.35 -7.65 -2.74
N GLU A 220 -23.47 -7.08 -2.28
CA GLU A 220 -24.49 -6.51 -3.15
C GLU A 220 -24.00 -5.23 -3.86
N HIS A 221 -23.24 -4.39 -3.16
CA HIS A 221 -22.64 -3.19 -3.76
C HIS A 221 -21.64 -3.56 -4.86
N ILE A 222 -20.78 -4.57 -4.63
CA ILE A 222 -19.87 -5.09 -5.66
C ILE A 222 -20.65 -5.68 -6.84
N ARG A 223 -21.72 -6.45 -6.59
CA ARG A 223 -22.59 -6.99 -7.65
C ARG A 223 -23.16 -5.87 -8.51
N ASN A 224 -23.70 -4.84 -7.88
CA ASN A 224 -24.32 -3.71 -8.57
C ASN A 224 -23.27 -2.92 -9.37
N ALA A 225 -22.12 -2.61 -8.76
CA ALA A 225 -21.02 -1.94 -9.43
C ALA A 225 -20.51 -2.74 -10.64
N PHE A 226 -20.41 -4.06 -10.52
CA PHE A 226 -19.99 -4.95 -11.61
C PHE A 226 -20.99 -4.94 -12.78
N ASN A 227 -22.28 -5.02 -12.49
CA ASN A 227 -23.31 -4.93 -13.52
C ASN A 227 -23.29 -3.57 -14.22
N GLN A 228 -23.21 -2.47 -13.46
CA GLN A 228 -23.12 -1.13 -14.03
C GLN A 228 -21.86 -0.95 -14.88
N ALA A 229 -20.72 -1.47 -14.43
CA ALA A 229 -19.45 -1.38 -15.16
C ALA A 229 -19.50 -2.16 -16.48
N ILE A 230 -20.19 -3.31 -16.51
CA ILE A 230 -20.45 -4.05 -17.75
C ILE A 230 -21.34 -3.22 -18.69
N ASP A 231 -22.43 -2.65 -18.17
CA ASP A 231 -23.39 -1.88 -18.97
C ASP A 231 -22.76 -0.61 -19.58
N LYS A 232 -21.80 0.00 -18.86
CA LYS A 232 -21.01 1.15 -19.32
C LYS A 232 -19.75 0.77 -20.11
N GLU A 233 -19.48 -0.52 -20.28
CA GLU A 233 -18.25 -1.05 -20.89
C GLU A 233 -16.93 -0.60 -20.21
N GLU A 234 -16.95 -0.34 -18.90
CA GLU A 234 -15.78 0.02 -18.07
C GLU A 234 -14.93 -1.22 -17.75
N ILE A 235 -14.18 -1.71 -18.75
CA ILE A 235 -13.43 -2.99 -18.68
C ILE A 235 -12.49 -3.04 -17.48
N ARG A 236 -11.77 -1.94 -17.20
CA ARG A 236 -10.77 -1.91 -16.11
C ARG A 236 -11.45 -2.08 -14.76
N LEU A 237 -12.60 -1.45 -14.56
CA LEU A 237 -13.40 -1.60 -13.35
C LEU A 237 -13.96 -3.01 -13.20
N VAL A 238 -14.47 -3.61 -14.29
CA VAL A 238 -14.92 -5.01 -14.30
C VAL A 238 -13.81 -5.96 -13.86
N THR A 239 -12.63 -5.85 -14.47
CA THR A 239 -11.46 -6.67 -14.13
C THR A 239 -11.04 -6.46 -12.68
N ARG A 240 -10.99 -5.21 -12.21
CA ARG A 240 -10.60 -4.89 -10.83
C ARG A 240 -11.57 -5.46 -9.80
N LEU A 241 -12.88 -5.39 -10.05
CA LEU A 241 -13.91 -5.98 -9.20
C LEU A 241 -13.75 -7.50 -9.12
N ALA A 242 -13.53 -8.18 -10.25
CA ALA A 242 -13.29 -9.62 -10.29
C ALA A 242 -12.03 -10.03 -9.49
N ILE A 243 -10.94 -9.28 -9.64
CA ILE A 243 -9.70 -9.48 -8.87
C ILE A 243 -9.95 -9.32 -7.37
N VAL A 244 -10.68 -8.27 -6.95
CA VAL A 244 -10.94 -8.01 -5.53
C VAL A 244 -11.82 -9.09 -4.90
N VAL A 245 -12.89 -9.52 -5.56
CA VAL A 245 -13.74 -10.63 -5.06
C VAL A 245 -12.93 -11.92 -4.93
N SER A 246 -12.07 -12.20 -5.91
CA SER A 246 -11.14 -13.33 -5.87
C SER A 246 -10.18 -13.23 -4.69
N ASN A 247 -9.55 -12.07 -4.49
CA ASN A 247 -8.59 -11.85 -3.42
C ASN A 247 -9.22 -11.95 -2.03
N ILE A 248 -10.41 -11.34 -1.83
CA ILE A 248 -11.16 -11.45 -0.57
C ILE A 248 -11.51 -12.92 -0.32
N SER A 249 -12.00 -13.63 -1.32
CA SER A 249 -12.33 -15.06 -1.20
C SER A 249 -11.12 -15.91 -0.80
N ARG A 250 -9.95 -15.69 -1.42
CA ARG A 250 -8.71 -16.45 -1.16
C ARG A 250 -8.12 -16.16 0.21
N SER A 251 -8.27 -14.94 0.70
CA SER A 251 -7.64 -14.49 1.95
C SER A 251 -8.11 -15.24 3.20
N PHE A 252 -9.27 -15.90 3.11
CA PHE A 252 -9.84 -16.66 4.22
C PHE A 252 -9.73 -18.19 4.02
N GLY A 253 -9.00 -18.67 3.00
CA GLY A 253 -8.65 -20.09 2.84
C GLY A 253 -9.84 -21.05 2.85
N ASP A 254 -9.78 -22.13 3.63
CA ASP A 254 -10.88 -23.09 3.86
C ASP A 254 -11.78 -22.74 5.07
N SER A 255 -11.62 -21.54 5.63
CA SER A 255 -12.42 -21.13 6.78
C SER A 255 -13.91 -21.02 6.44
N ARG A 256 -14.79 -21.01 7.44
CA ARG A 256 -16.24 -20.83 7.24
C ARG A 256 -16.59 -19.54 6.48
N ILE A 257 -15.68 -18.56 6.49
CA ILE A 257 -15.81 -17.27 5.81
C ILE A 257 -15.62 -17.40 4.29
N SER A 258 -14.70 -18.24 3.82
CA SER A 258 -14.55 -18.48 2.37
C SER A 258 -15.72 -19.27 1.78
N LYS A 259 -16.47 -19.95 2.66
CA LYS A 259 -17.74 -20.63 2.36
C LYS A 259 -18.95 -19.75 2.65
N ASP A 260 -18.78 -18.45 2.88
CA ASP A 260 -19.94 -17.56 2.96
C ASP A 260 -20.71 -17.66 1.64
N VAL A 261 -21.97 -18.07 1.77
CA VAL A 261 -22.86 -18.36 0.64
C VAL A 261 -22.94 -17.14 -0.27
N ARG A 262 -22.99 -15.92 0.30
CA ARG A 262 -23.17 -14.68 -0.44
C ARG A 262 -21.98 -14.35 -1.33
N LEU A 263 -20.76 -14.56 -0.85
CA LEU A 263 -19.56 -14.35 -1.68
C LEU A 263 -19.34 -15.46 -2.68
N THR A 264 -19.72 -16.69 -2.34
CA THR A 264 -19.63 -17.83 -3.26
C THR A 264 -20.61 -17.65 -4.43
N GLU A 265 -21.84 -17.22 -4.15
CA GLU A 265 -22.84 -16.86 -5.15
C GLU A 265 -22.39 -15.69 -6.01
N LEU A 266 -21.91 -14.60 -5.39
CA LEU A 266 -21.36 -13.45 -6.12
C LEU A 266 -20.24 -13.87 -7.09
N PHE A 267 -19.29 -14.68 -6.60
CA PHE A 267 -18.19 -15.18 -7.41
C PHE A 267 -18.68 -15.99 -8.62
N LYS A 268 -19.65 -16.89 -8.39
CA LYS A 268 -20.23 -17.72 -9.44
C LYS A 268 -20.96 -16.87 -10.48
N GLU A 269 -21.83 -15.95 -10.04
CA GLU A 269 -22.59 -15.05 -10.92
C GLU A 269 -21.67 -14.19 -11.79
N MET A 270 -20.62 -13.61 -11.20
CA MET A 270 -19.65 -12.81 -11.95
C MET A 270 -18.91 -13.67 -12.98
N ASN A 271 -18.49 -14.88 -12.62
CA ASN A 271 -17.80 -15.78 -13.54
C ASN A 271 -18.69 -16.20 -14.72
N GLU A 272 -19.94 -16.62 -14.44
CA GLU A 272 -20.91 -17.00 -15.47
C GLU A 272 -21.17 -15.84 -16.45
N LYS A 273 -21.35 -14.62 -15.94
CA LYS A 273 -21.57 -13.43 -16.75
C LYS A 273 -20.36 -13.08 -17.62
N LEU A 274 -19.14 -13.19 -17.10
CA LEU A 274 -17.93 -12.97 -17.90
C LEU A 274 -17.74 -14.03 -18.99
N VAL A 275 -18.05 -15.29 -18.69
CA VAL A 275 -17.99 -16.39 -19.67
C VAL A 275 -19.01 -16.15 -20.78
N GLU A 276 -20.23 -15.78 -20.43
CA GLU A 276 -21.29 -15.45 -21.39
C GLU A 276 -20.85 -14.31 -22.32
N LEU A 277 -20.37 -13.19 -21.75
CA LEU A 277 -19.90 -12.04 -22.52
C LEU A 277 -18.72 -12.36 -23.45
N ASN A 278 -17.79 -13.20 -22.99
CA ASN A 278 -16.64 -13.62 -23.82
C ASN A 278 -17.05 -14.60 -24.93
N SER A 279 -18.11 -15.39 -24.73
CA SER A 279 -18.65 -16.32 -25.74
C SER A 279 -19.46 -15.60 -26.82
N MET A 280 -20.17 -14.52 -26.47
CA MET A 280 -20.97 -13.73 -27.42
C MET A 280 -20.11 -12.80 -28.29
N GLN A 281 -18.95 -12.36 -27.79
CA GLN A 281 -18.01 -11.54 -28.54
C GLN A 281 -16.98 -12.41 -29.27
N HIS A 282 -17.36 -12.96 -30.43
CA HIS A 282 -16.66 -13.97 -31.23
C HIS A 282 -15.18 -13.70 -31.64
N ASN A 283 -14.50 -12.66 -31.15
CA ASN A 283 -13.06 -12.47 -31.37
C ASN A 283 -12.38 -11.44 -30.46
N ASN A 284 -13.08 -10.89 -29.46
CA ASN A 284 -12.49 -9.91 -28.55
C ASN A 284 -12.44 -10.53 -27.17
N ASN A 285 -11.26 -10.99 -26.78
CA ASN A 285 -10.93 -11.52 -25.46
C ASN A 285 -10.98 -10.41 -24.38
N LYS A 286 -12.01 -9.54 -24.43
CA LYS A 286 -12.13 -8.25 -23.74
C LYS A 286 -12.06 -8.40 -22.22
N TYR A 287 -12.49 -9.57 -21.72
CA TYR A 287 -12.51 -9.92 -20.30
C TYR A 287 -11.62 -11.12 -19.95
N ALA A 288 -10.68 -11.51 -20.81
CA ALA A 288 -9.82 -12.67 -20.56
C ALA A 288 -9.04 -12.57 -19.26
N GLU A 289 -8.49 -11.39 -18.94
CA GLU A 289 -7.76 -11.17 -17.69
C GLU A 289 -8.66 -11.42 -16.47
N ALA A 290 -9.86 -10.84 -16.47
CA ALA A 290 -10.84 -11.05 -15.40
C ALA A 290 -11.21 -12.53 -15.24
N LEU A 291 -11.39 -13.25 -16.36
CA LEU A 291 -11.68 -14.68 -16.37
C LEU A 291 -10.52 -15.54 -15.84
N ASP A 292 -9.28 -15.19 -16.19
CA ASP A 292 -8.10 -15.91 -15.72
C ASP A 292 -7.98 -15.88 -14.19
N TYR A 293 -8.17 -14.69 -13.60
CA TYR A 293 -8.19 -14.53 -12.15
C TYR A 293 -9.32 -15.30 -11.45
N MET A 294 -10.47 -15.46 -12.11
CA MET A 294 -11.60 -16.22 -11.56
C MET A 294 -11.41 -17.74 -11.72
N LYS A 295 -10.72 -18.20 -12.77
CA LYS A 295 -10.44 -19.63 -13.00
C LYS A 295 -9.42 -20.22 -12.03
N ASP A 296 -8.45 -19.43 -11.59
CA ASP A 296 -7.42 -19.89 -10.63
C ASP A 296 -8.00 -20.42 -9.30
N LYS A 297 -9.24 -20.06 -8.95
CA LYS A 297 -9.94 -20.62 -7.78
C LYS A 297 -10.40 -22.07 -8.00
N GLU A 298 -10.78 -22.45 -9.23
CA GLU A 298 -11.18 -23.83 -9.54
C GLU A 298 -9.97 -24.77 -9.51
N ASN A 299 -8.82 -24.35 -10.05
CA ASN A 299 -7.61 -25.17 -10.07
C ASN A 299 -6.97 -25.35 -8.68
N SER A 300 -6.96 -24.31 -7.84
CA SER A 300 -6.42 -24.40 -6.48
C SER A 300 -7.26 -25.29 -5.53
N GLN A 301 -8.54 -25.52 -5.86
CA GLN A 301 -9.38 -26.50 -5.17
C GLN A 301 -9.22 -27.92 -5.71
N LEU A 302 -8.87 -28.09 -6.99
CA LEU A 302 -8.63 -29.41 -7.60
C LEU A 302 -7.26 -30.01 -7.25
N GLU A 303 -6.21 -29.18 -7.11
CA GLU A 303 -4.86 -29.66 -6.75
C GLU A 303 -4.72 -30.11 -5.27
N LYS A 304 -5.73 -29.87 -4.43
CA LYS A 304 -5.74 -30.33 -3.02
C LYS A 304 -6.55 -31.60 -2.79
N VAL A 305 -7.07 -32.23 -3.85
CA VAL A 305 -7.90 -33.44 -3.78
C VAL A 305 -7.20 -34.67 -4.41
N ILE A 306 -5.94 -34.55 -4.82
CA ILE A 306 -5.08 -35.67 -5.26
C ILE A 306 -3.97 -35.86 -4.22
#